data_AF-A0A643G7R0-F1
#
_entry.id   AF-A0A643G7R0-F1
#
_cell.length_a   1.000
_cell.length_b   1.000
_cell.length_c   1.000
_cell.angle_alpha   90.00
_cell.angle_beta   90.00
_cell.angle_gamma   90.00
#
_symmetry.space_group_name_H-M   'P 1'
#
loop_
_entity.id
_entity.type
_entity.pdbx_description
1 polymer ?
#
loop_
_entity_poly.entity_id
_entity_poly.type
_entity_poly.pdbx_seq_one_letter_code
_entity_poly.pdbx_strand_id
1 'polypeptide(L)'
;MPPNTPENWVRALRHAVRGGTPDAYGDPFSMQLYVLDPHGQPVHTLDGNAHHEFLRGWFKRFVLRTDLPEQDARVWTCFCPWPDKMNDKPVFLTHLSGGGIDKIFTSATWQDAQDKHRRVSEKARRVLPLTPLPGDEDVH
;
A
#
# COMPACT_ATOMS: atom_id res chain seq x y z
N MET A 1 21.46 7.02 1.28
CA MET A 1 20.28 7.22 2.16
C MET A 1 19.78 5.86 2.59
N PRO A 2 19.32 5.65 3.84
CA PRO A 2 18.76 4.36 4.22
C PRO A 2 17.56 4.06 3.31
N PRO A 3 17.52 2.91 2.62
CA PRO A 3 16.50 2.62 1.61
C PRO A 3 15.08 2.46 2.18
N ASN A 4 14.91 2.44 3.50
CA ASN A 4 13.77 1.82 4.17
C ASN A 4 12.89 2.82 4.95
N THR A 5 12.59 3.99 4.38
CA THR A 5 11.59 4.90 4.98
C THR A 5 10.18 4.63 4.42
N PRO A 6 9.11 4.80 5.22
CA PRO A 6 7.71 4.80 4.75
C PRO A 6 7.48 5.61 3.47
N GLU A 7 8.21 6.70 3.32
CA GLU A 7 8.19 7.58 2.15
C GLU A 7 8.75 6.90 0.89
N ASN A 8 9.82 6.11 1.03
CA ASN A 8 10.37 5.30 -0.06
C ASN A 8 9.39 4.19 -0.46
N TRP A 9 8.67 3.60 0.50
CA TRP A 9 7.62 2.61 0.23
C TRP A 9 6.44 3.21 -0.54
N VAL A 10 5.97 4.38 -0.11
CA VAL A 10 4.91 5.13 -0.81
C VAL A 10 5.39 5.56 -2.22
N ARG A 11 6.67 5.90 -2.39
CA ARG A 11 7.25 6.24 -3.69
C ARG A 11 7.35 5.02 -4.61
N ALA A 12 7.83 3.89 -4.11
CA ALA A 12 7.90 2.62 -4.82
C ALA A 12 6.49 2.14 -5.23
N LEU A 13 5.51 2.29 -4.35
CA LEU A 13 4.10 2.02 -4.64
C LEU A 13 3.53 2.92 -5.73
N ARG A 14 3.81 4.23 -5.68
CA ARG A 14 3.43 5.15 -6.77
C ARG A 14 4.10 4.80 -8.10
N HIS A 15 5.34 4.33 -8.08
CA HIS A 15 6.06 3.90 -9.28
C HIS A 15 5.50 2.59 -9.87
N ALA A 16 5.27 1.57 -9.04
CA ALA A 16 4.69 0.29 -9.46
C ALA A 16 3.27 0.46 -10.03
N VAL A 17 2.42 1.28 -9.39
CA VAL A 17 1.06 1.57 -9.87
C VAL A 17 1.06 2.35 -11.18
N ARG A 18 2.09 3.16 -11.45
CA ARG A 18 2.28 3.90 -12.72
C ARG A 18 2.97 3.10 -13.82
N GLY A 19 3.33 1.84 -13.58
CA GLY A 19 3.95 0.97 -14.58
C GLY A 19 5.44 1.23 -14.83
N GLY A 20 6.13 1.91 -13.91
CA GLY A 20 7.59 2.06 -13.98
C GLY A 20 8.29 0.78 -13.55
N THR A 21 9.34 0.39 -14.27
CA THR A 21 10.26 -0.68 -13.84
C THR A 21 11.09 -0.21 -12.64
N PRO A 22 11.16 -0.99 -11.55
CA PRO A 22 11.90 -0.62 -10.35
C PRO A 22 13.38 -1.00 -10.51
N ASP A 23 14.08 -0.35 -11.45
CA ASP A 23 15.47 -0.70 -11.82
C ASP A 23 16.52 -0.26 -10.77
N ALA A 24 16.13 0.08 -9.54
CA ALA A 24 17.00 0.80 -8.61
C ALA A 24 16.94 0.35 -7.14
N TYR A 25 16.61 -0.92 -6.84
CA TYR A 25 16.50 -1.37 -5.45
C TYR A 25 17.16 -2.73 -5.21
N GLY A 26 18.40 -2.69 -4.71
CA GLY A 26 19.07 -3.85 -4.10
C GLY A 26 19.80 -4.78 -5.06
N ASP A 27 20.76 -5.52 -4.51
CA ASP A 27 21.52 -6.56 -5.21
C ASP A 27 20.56 -7.68 -5.68
N PRO A 28 20.43 -7.93 -7.01
CA PRO A 28 19.49 -8.90 -7.57
C PRO A 28 19.68 -10.34 -7.07
N PHE A 29 20.84 -10.66 -6.48
CA PHE A 29 21.11 -12.00 -5.91
C PHE A 29 20.53 -12.20 -4.49
N SER A 30 19.96 -11.16 -3.88
CA SER A 30 19.45 -11.18 -2.49
C SER A 30 17.95 -10.94 -2.36
N MET A 31 17.26 -10.61 -3.45
CA MET A 31 15.81 -10.36 -3.44
C MET A 31 15.02 -11.66 -3.62
N GLN A 32 14.37 -12.08 -2.53
CA GLN A 32 13.31 -13.09 -2.61
C GLN A 32 12.12 -12.51 -3.38
N LEU A 33 11.72 -13.14 -4.47
CA LEU A 33 10.63 -12.67 -5.31
C LEU A 33 9.33 -13.33 -4.85
N TYR A 34 8.30 -12.51 -4.62
CA TYR A 34 6.99 -12.99 -4.18
C TYR A 34 5.90 -12.60 -5.17
N VAL A 35 4.98 -13.52 -5.40
CA VAL A 35 3.71 -13.31 -6.09
C VAL A 35 2.57 -13.68 -5.16
N LEU A 36 1.35 -13.28 -5.51
CA LEU A 36 0.16 -13.74 -4.82
C LEU A 36 -0.50 -14.87 -5.60
N ASP A 37 -0.87 -15.94 -4.90
CA ASP A 37 -1.73 -16.97 -5.45
C ASP A 37 -3.18 -16.44 -5.65
N PRO A 38 -4.08 -17.22 -6.27
CA PRO A 38 -5.48 -16.81 -6.47
C PRO A 38 -6.25 -16.51 -5.18
N HIS A 39 -5.79 -17.00 -4.02
CA HIS A 39 -6.38 -16.74 -2.70
C HIS A 39 -5.74 -15.54 -1.99
N GLY A 40 -4.76 -14.87 -2.63
CA GLY A 40 -4.06 -13.74 -2.05
C GLY A 40 -3.04 -14.12 -0.98
N GLN A 41 -2.52 -15.35 -1.02
CA GLN A 41 -1.39 -15.79 -0.19
C GLN A 41 -0.06 -15.49 -0.90
N PRO A 42 0.94 -14.94 -0.18
CA PRO A 42 2.26 -14.75 -0.74
C PRO A 42 2.98 -16.08 -0.99
N VAL A 43 3.45 -16.26 -2.22
CA VAL A 43 4.21 -17.44 -2.66
C VAL A 43 5.55 -16.98 -3.21
N HIS A 44 6.62 -17.62 -2.74
CA HIS A 44 7.96 -17.36 -3.25
C HIS A 44 8.10 -17.93 -4.68
N THR A 45 8.70 -17.16 -5.57
CA THR A 45 9.01 -17.58 -6.94
C THR A 45 10.50 -17.37 -7.22
N LEU A 46 11.11 -18.28 -7.97
CA LEU A 46 12.45 -18.11 -8.52
C LEU A 46 12.42 -17.53 -9.94
N ASP A 47 11.25 -17.48 -10.55
CA ASP A 47 11.05 -16.95 -11.90
C ASP A 47 10.81 -15.43 -11.84
N GLY A 48 11.84 -14.68 -12.24
CA GLY A 48 11.80 -13.23 -12.35
C GLY A 48 10.81 -12.71 -13.41
N ASN A 49 10.54 -13.48 -14.47
CA ASN A 49 9.56 -13.09 -15.48
C ASN A 49 8.14 -13.22 -14.93
N ALA A 50 7.83 -14.34 -14.27
CA ALA A 50 6.54 -14.52 -13.59
C ALA A 50 6.28 -13.42 -12.53
N HIS A 51 7.32 -13.03 -11.78
CA HIS A 51 7.23 -11.91 -10.85
C HIS A 51 6.92 -10.58 -11.57
N HIS A 52 7.63 -10.26 -12.66
CA HIS A 52 7.38 -9.06 -13.43
C HIS A 52 5.97 -9.02 -14.08
N GLU A 53 5.51 -10.14 -14.63
CA GLU A 53 4.17 -10.25 -15.21
C GLU A 53 3.09 -10.06 -14.14
N PHE A 54 3.30 -10.64 -12.96
CA PHE A 54 2.44 -10.42 -11.81
C PHE A 54 2.36 -8.93 -11.45
N LEU A 55 3.50 -8.24 -11.30
CA LEU A 55 3.53 -6.82 -10.97
C LEU A 55 2.85 -5.93 -12.03
N ARG A 56 3.00 -6.26 -13.32
CA ARG A 56 2.42 -5.47 -14.42
C ARG A 56 0.91 -5.66 -14.59
N GLY A 57 0.42 -6.87 -14.33
CA GLY A 57 -0.98 -7.24 -14.57
C GLY A 57 -1.75 -7.53 -13.29
N TRP A 58 -1.50 -8.71 -12.73
CA TRP A 58 -2.32 -9.32 -11.68
C TRP A 58 -2.29 -8.57 -10.35
N PHE A 59 -1.17 -7.92 -10.03
CA PHE A 59 -0.98 -7.14 -8.82
C PHE A 59 -2.10 -6.14 -8.55
N LYS A 60 -2.63 -5.52 -9.61
CA LYS A 60 -3.71 -4.51 -9.52
C LYS A 60 -5.00 -5.07 -8.90
N ARG A 61 -5.21 -6.39 -8.93
CA ARG A 61 -6.36 -7.06 -8.27
C ARG A 61 -6.26 -7.04 -6.75
N PHE A 62 -5.05 -6.87 -6.23
CA PHE A 62 -4.73 -6.85 -4.81
C PHE A 62 -4.43 -5.43 -4.32
N VAL A 63 -5.08 -4.44 -4.95
CA VAL A 63 -5.01 -3.03 -4.57
C VAL A 63 -6.42 -2.53 -4.25
N LEU A 64 -6.60 -1.95 -3.06
CA LEU A 64 -7.82 -1.23 -2.69
C LEU A 64 -7.52 0.25 -2.52
N ARG A 65 -8.49 1.07 -2.89
CA ARG A 65 -8.47 2.52 -2.69
C ARG A 65 -9.84 2.98 -2.22
N THR A 66 -9.86 3.72 -1.12
CA THR A 66 -11.02 4.47 -0.66
C THR A 66 -10.62 5.93 -0.50
N ASP A 67 -11.21 6.80 -1.31
CA ASP A 67 -11.08 8.24 -1.14
C ASP A 67 -12.19 8.74 -0.19
N LEU A 68 -11.80 9.63 0.72
CA LEU A 68 -12.65 10.26 1.73
C LEU A 68 -12.56 11.79 1.52
N PRO A 69 -13.22 12.30 0.46
CA PRO A 69 -13.04 13.69 0.01
C PRO A 69 -13.50 14.70 1.06
N GLU A 70 -14.57 14.38 1.80
CA GLU A 70 -15.09 15.21 2.89
C GLU A 70 -14.13 15.36 4.07
N GLN A 71 -13.12 14.50 4.18
CA GLN A 71 -12.13 14.51 5.26
C GLN A 71 -10.72 14.83 4.74
N ASP A 72 -10.59 15.22 3.46
CA ASP A 72 -9.31 15.33 2.74
C ASP A 72 -8.38 14.15 3.03
N ALA A 73 -8.94 12.94 2.97
CA ALA A 73 -8.24 11.71 3.33
C ALA A 73 -8.39 10.60 2.31
N ARG A 74 -7.45 9.66 2.36
CA ARG A 74 -7.43 8.48 1.50
C ARG A 74 -6.88 7.29 2.25
N VAL A 75 -7.48 6.14 1.99
CA VAL A 75 -6.99 4.84 2.45
C VAL A 75 -6.60 4.02 1.24
N TRP A 76 -5.38 3.48 1.26
CA TRP A 76 -4.84 2.63 0.23
C TRP A 76 -4.40 1.31 0.83
N THR A 77 -4.69 0.19 0.16
CA THR A 77 -4.16 -1.11 0.56
C THR A 77 -3.54 -1.81 -0.63
N CYS A 78 -2.38 -2.43 -0.44
CA CYS A 78 -1.60 -3.07 -1.50
C CYS A 78 -0.66 -4.13 -0.94
N PHE A 79 -0.28 -5.09 -1.78
CA PHE A 79 0.76 -6.05 -1.44
C PHE A 79 2.17 -5.44 -1.52
N CYS A 80 3.01 -5.71 -0.53
CA CYS A 80 4.43 -5.39 -0.53
C CYS A 80 5.22 -6.69 -0.70
N PRO A 81 5.72 -6.98 -1.92
CA PRO A 81 6.46 -8.22 -2.18
C PRO A 81 7.90 -8.18 -1.62
N TRP A 82 8.32 -7.05 -1.08
CA TRP A 82 9.69 -6.82 -0.61
C TRP A 82 9.69 -6.79 0.92
N PRO A 83 10.10 -7.86 1.59
CA PRO A 83 10.28 -7.82 3.03
C PRO A 83 11.45 -6.91 3.41
N ASP A 84 11.32 -6.21 4.55
CA ASP A 84 12.32 -5.24 5.04
C ASP A 84 13.62 -5.92 5.46
N LYS A 85 13.55 -7.22 5.79
CA LYS A 85 14.68 -8.10 6.08
C LYS A 85 14.59 -9.38 5.27
N MET A 86 15.74 -9.99 5.00
CA MET A 86 15.88 -11.22 4.21
C MET A 86 15.09 -12.45 4.74
N ASN A 87 14.57 -12.38 5.97
CA ASN A 87 13.76 -13.41 6.63
C ASN A 87 12.34 -12.95 7.00
N ASP A 88 11.97 -11.71 6.68
CA ASP A 88 10.61 -11.24 6.92
C ASP A 88 9.68 -11.76 5.83
N LYS A 89 8.43 -12.02 6.20
CA LYS A 89 7.41 -12.41 5.23
C LYS A 89 6.89 -11.17 4.51
N PRO A 90 6.58 -11.25 3.21
CA PRO A 90 5.90 -10.16 2.52
C PRO A 90 4.53 -9.90 3.16
N VAL A 91 4.11 -8.64 3.17
CA VAL A 91 2.90 -8.20 3.87
C VAL A 91 2.04 -7.32 2.99
N PHE A 92 0.77 -7.20 3.33
CA PHE A 92 -0.11 -6.18 2.81
C PHE A 92 -0.02 -4.92 3.66
N LEU A 93 0.18 -3.79 3.00
CA LEU A 93 0.23 -2.48 3.63
C LEU A 93 -1.11 -1.80 3.43
N THR A 94 -1.66 -1.23 4.51
CA THR A 94 -2.82 -0.32 4.48
C THR A 94 -2.36 1.05 4.97
N HIS A 95 -2.38 2.04 4.09
CA HIS A 95 -1.93 3.40 4.35
C HIS A 95 -3.12 4.35 4.41
N LEU A 96 -3.31 5.01 5.55
CA LEU A 96 -4.23 6.13 5.72
C LEU A 96 -3.40 7.43 5.69
N SER A 97 -3.71 8.31 4.73
CA SER A 97 -3.11 9.63 4.65
C SER A 97 -4.19 10.70 4.47
N GLY A 98 -4.05 11.84 5.15
CA GLY A 98 -4.97 12.97 5.05
C GLY A 98 -5.40 13.55 6.39
N GLY A 99 -5.88 14.80 6.40
CA GLY A 99 -6.30 15.50 7.63
C GLY A 99 -5.21 15.56 8.72
N GLY A 100 -3.93 15.69 8.32
CA GLY A 100 -2.78 15.67 9.23
C GLY A 100 -2.39 14.28 9.76
N ILE A 101 -3.05 13.21 9.31
CA ILE A 101 -2.73 11.83 9.68
C ILE A 101 -1.90 11.17 8.58
N ASP A 102 -0.85 10.48 9.01
CA ASP A 102 -0.06 9.57 8.17
C ASP A 102 0.19 8.27 8.94
N LYS A 103 -0.55 7.20 8.61
CA LYS A 103 -0.48 5.92 9.35
C LYS A 103 -0.46 4.73 8.40
N ILE A 104 0.45 3.80 8.68
CA ILE A 104 0.58 2.53 7.94
C ILE A 104 0.23 1.38 8.89
N PHE A 105 -0.55 0.45 8.39
CA PHE A 105 -0.89 -0.81 9.05
C PHE A 105 -0.46 -1.98 8.18
N THR A 106 -0.08 -3.10 8.80
CA THR A 106 0.33 -4.31 8.08
C THR A 106 -0.67 -5.45 8.31
N SER A 107 -0.81 -6.32 7.31
CA SER A 107 -1.60 -7.56 7.33
C SER A 107 -0.83 -8.67 6.64
N ALA A 108 -0.96 -9.91 7.12
CA ALA A 108 -0.24 -11.06 6.54
C ALA A 108 -0.95 -11.65 5.32
N THR A 109 -2.28 -11.61 5.30
CA THR A 109 -3.11 -12.19 4.23
C THR A 109 -3.92 -11.11 3.52
N TRP A 110 -4.35 -11.41 2.29
CA TRP A 110 -5.23 -10.50 1.56
C TRP A 110 -6.56 -10.29 2.27
N GLN A 111 -7.16 -11.34 2.82
CA GLN A 111 -8.42 -11.24 3.56
C GLN A 111 -8.29 -10.28 4.76
N ASP A 112 -7.22 -10.42 5.56
CA ASP A 112 -6.95 -9.51 6.66
C ASP A 112 -6.72 -8.07 6.19
N ALA A 113 -6.11 -7.90 5.02
CA ALA A 113 -5.87 -6.60 4.42
C ALA A 113 -7.18 -5.92 3.98
N GLN A 114 -8.10 -6.68 3.38
CA GLN A 114 -9.44 -6.19 3.00
C GLN A 114 -10.25 -5.78 4.24
N ASP A 115 -10.27 -6.62 5.27
CA ASP A 115 -10.98 -6.32 6.52
C ASP A 115 -10.38 -5.10 7.22
N LYS A 116 -9.04 -4.98 7.22
CA LYS A 116 -8.35 -3.83 7.79
C LYS A 116 -8.62 -2.56 6.98
N HIS A 117 -8.59 -2.63 5.65
CA HIS A 117 -8.95 -1.52 4.77
C HIS A 117 -10.34 -0.98 5.09
N ARG A 118 -11.36 -1.88 5.19
CA ARG A 118 -12.72 -1.50 5.54
C ARG A 118 -12.78 -0.80 6.90
N ARG A 119 -12.18 -1.40 7.94
CA ARG A 119 -12.18 -0.83 9.30
C ARG A 119 -11.48 0.52 9.37
N VAL A 120 -10.34 0.67 8.71
CA VAL A 120 -9.58 1.94 8.67
C VAL A 120 -10.38 3.01 7.94
N SER A 121 -11.00 2.67 6.80
CA SER A 121 -11.81 3.60 6.02
C SER A 121 -13.06 4.07 6.77
N GLU A 122 -13.80 3.14 7.40
CA GLU A 122 -14.97 3.46 8.21
C GLU A 122 -14.60 4.31 9.43
N LYS A 123 -13.49 3.98 10.10
CA LYS A 123 -13.00 4.75 11.23
C LYS A 123 -12.56 6.15 10.82
N ALA A 124 -11.83 6.27 9.70
CA ALA A 124 -11.40 7.56 9.17
C ALA A 124 -12.61 8.45 8.85
N ARG A 125 -13.63 7.90 8.19
CA ARG A 125 -14.88 8.63 7.91
C ARG A 125 -15.60 9.13 9.18
N ARG A 126 -15.52 8.39 10.28
CA ARG A 126 -16.20 8.75 11.54
C ARG A 126 -15.40 9.69 12.44
N VAL A 127 -14.07 9.63 12.39
CA VAL A 127 -13.19 10.26 13.38
C VAL A 127 -12.44 11.46 12.83
N LEU A 128 -12.16 11.48 11.52
CA LEU A 128 -11.47 12.62 10.93
C LEU A 128 -12.40 13.83 10.87
N PRO A 129 -11.88 15.04 11.14
CA PRO A 129 -12.65 16.26 10.96
C PRO A 129 -13.08 16.40 9.50
N LEU A 130 -14.26 16.97 9.30
CA LEU A 130 -14.69 17.37 7.97
C LEU A 130 -13.82 18.53 7.50
N THR A 131 -13.43 18.51 6.23
CA THR A 131 -12.79 19.64 5.58
C THR A 131 -13.75 20.82 5.64
N PRO A 132 -13.36 21.98 6.21
CA PRO A 132 -14.22 23.15 6.23
C PRO A 132 -14.64 23.49 4.81
N LEU A 133 -15.95 23.73 4.61
CA LEU A 133 -16.41 24.25 3.33
C LEU A 133 -15.80 25.65 3.16
N PRO A 134 -15.30 26.00 1.96
CA PRO A 134 -14.88 27.38 1.69
C PRO A 134 -16.12 28.27 1.77
N GLY A 135 -16.33 28.91 2.92
CA GLY A 135 -17.52 29.70 3.24
C GLY A 135 -17.94 29.74 4.72
N ASP A 136 -17.36 28.92 5.60
CA ASP A 136 -17.62 28.95 7.07
C ASP A 136 -16.64 29.86 7.83
N GLU A 137 -15.98 30.79 7.13
CA GLU A 137 -15.21 31.88 7.75
C GLU A 137 -16.05 33.16 7.75
N ASP A 138 -17.17 33.17 8.44
CA ASP A 138 -17.78 34.43 8.88
C ASP A 138 -18.63 34.21 10.14
N VAL A 139 -18.47 35.15 11.08
CA VAL A 139 -19.20 35.33 12.34
C VAL A 139 -18.62 34.62 13.59
N HIS A 140 -17.56 35.20 14.18
CA HIS A 140 -17.68 35.97 15.43
C HIS A 140 -16.41 36.73 15.83
#